data_AF-A0A350DMV8-F1
#
_entry.id   AF-A0A350DMV8-F1
#
_cell.length_a   1.000
_cell.length_b   1.000
_cell.length_c   1.000
_cell.angle_alpha   90.00
_cell.angle_beta   90.00
_cell.angle_gamma   90.00
#
_symmetry.space_group_name_H-M   'P 1'
#
loop_
_entity.id
_entity.type
_entity.pdbx_description
1 polymer ?
#
loop_
_entity_poly.entity_id
_entity_poly.type
_entity_poly.pdbx_seq_one_letter_code
_entity_poly.pdbx_strand_id
1 'polypeptide(L)'
;MSKLNSEQLGDKLFFIKDYMQANNAADGSHVDANANVTVKNIATLESEIMKDYFIQVNRSQVQQQIRAFFDSDLADEYLRQIEAHEIYVHDETSLKPYCVSVSLYPFLLDGLKKLGGEAGPPQHLASFCGSFINLIFAISSQFAGAVATVEFLAYFDYFARKDHGSDYLNTHKSLIENCFQQVVYSINQPAAARGYQSAFWNISLYDEHYFDAMFANFVFPDGERPCWETIKQLQAYFLTWFNEDRKRAILTFPVVTCAMLTENGKCKDEEYADMLATELAEKNSFFIYQSDNPDSLASCCRLRNEITDHSFSYTLGAGGVATGSINVITLNLNRMIQNRQDLAAEVQKIHKYQVSYRKLMEQYQASGMLPVYDAGFIQLDKQFLTLGINGMAEAAESQGIVVGNNQQYHTFVNDILKTIYDENRKASIQYGLKFNTEFVPAENLGVKNAEWDKRDGYEVQRECYNSYLYLVEDETTNTLDKFMLHGRELTQWLDGGSALHLNLDETLDKQQYRKLLDIAATTGCQYFCINVRITICNECQHIDKRTLYHCEACGSNDVDHATRIIGYLKRVSAFSEGRRLEHQLRHYRRERQVDVA
;
A
#
# COMPACT_ATOMS: atom_id res chain seq x y z
N MET A 1 -39.97 -1.91 7.24
CA MET A 1 -38.62 -1.68 7.77
C MET A 1 -38.27 -2.89 8.62
N SER A 2 -37.20 -3.62 8.29
CA SER A 2 -36.72 -4.73 9.13
C SER A 2 -36.27 -4.16 10.49
N LYS A 3 -36.50 -4.88 11.59
CA LYS A 3 -36.10 -4.46 12.94
C LYS A 3 -34.99 -5.40 13.42
N LEU A 4 -33.95 -4.84 14.03
CA LEU A 4 -32.98 -5.63 14.78
C LEU A 4 -33.71 -6.37 15.91
N ASN A 5 -33.33 -7.61 16.16
CA ASN A 5 -33.81 -8.34 17.33
C ASN A 5 -33.17 -7.78 18.62
N SER A 6 -33.65 -8.21 19.78
CA SER A 6 -33.17 -7.68 21.07
C SER A 6 -31.70 -7.96 21.35
N GLU A 7 -31.19 -9.11 20.90
CA GLU A 7 -29.78 -9.50 21.04
C GLU A 7 -28.89 -8.61 20.18
N GLN A 8 -29.19 -8.51 18.88
CA GLN A 8 -28.52 -7.65 17.91
C GLN A 8 -28.48 -6.18 18.37
N LEU A 9 -29.60 -5.67 18.90
CA LEU A 9 -29.64 -4.31 19.44
C LEU A 9 -28.77 -4.18 20.70
N GLY A 10 -28.79 -5.20 21.57
CA GLY A 10 -27.92 -5.30 22.73
C GLY A 10 -26.45 -5.23 22.35
N ASP A 11 -26.03 -6.00 21.35
CA ASP A 11 -24.66 -6.04 20.84
C ASP A 11 -24.23 -4.67 20.29
N LYS A 12 -25.11 -3.97 19.55
CA LYS A 12 -24.82 -2.61 19.06
C LYS A 12 -24.66 -1.62 20.19
N LEU A 13 -25.52 -1.68 21.21
CA LEU A 13 -25.40 -0.81 22.38
C LEU A 13 -24.15 -1.14 23.22
N PHE A 14 -23.75 -2.41 23.28
CA PHE A 14 -22.52 -2.82 23.93
C PHE A 14 -21.30 -2.32 23.16
N PHE A 15 -21.26 -2.49 21.84
CA PHE A 15 -20.20 -1.96 20.98
C PHE A 15 -20.00 -0.45 21.18
N ILE A 16 -21.08 0.33 21.26
CA ILE A 16 -20.98 1.77 21.53
C ILE A 16 -20.30 2.04 22.89
N LYS A 17 -20.68 1.31 23.94
CA LYS A 17 -20.07 1.46 25.27
C LYS A 17 -18.59 1.09 25.26
N ASP A 18 -18.23 0.03 24.55
CA ASP A 18 -16.85 -0.41 24.41
C ASP A 18 -16.01 0.60 23.63
N TYR A 19 -16.53 1.06 22.48
CA TYR A 19 -15.92 2.13 21.68
C TYR A 19 -15.69 3.39 22.50
N MET A 20 -16.62 3.78 23.39
CA MET A 20 -16.44 4.91 24.29
C MET A 20 -15.22 4.76 25.21
N GLN A 21 -14.82 3.54 25.59
CA GLN A 21 -13.67 3.27 26.45
C GLN A 21 -12.33 3.09 25.70
N ALA A 22 -12.35 2.85 24.38
CA ALA A 22 -11.13 2.64 23.60
C ALA A 22 -10.14 3.82 23.65
N ASN A 23 -8.84 3.54 23.70
CA ASN A 23 -7.79 4.58 23.79
C ASN A 23 -7.65 5.40 22.51
N ASN A 24 -7.76 4.75 21.35
CA ASN A 24 -7.74 5.38 20.04
C ASN A 24 -8.77 4.72 19.10
N ALA A 25 -8.89 5.23 17.87
CA ALA A 25 -9.88 4.71 16.92
C ALA A 25 -9.56 3.29 16.42
N ALA A 26 -8.28 2.93 16.31
CA ALA A 26 -7.84 1.60 15.90
C ALA A 26 -8.18 0.55 16.97
N ASP A 27 -7.90 0.85 18.25
CA ASP A 27 -8.23 -0.01 19.39
C ASP A 27 -9.75 -0.18 19.55
N GLY A 28 -10.56 0.80 19.13
CA GLY A 28 -12.02 0.72 19.15
C GLY A 28 -12.65 -0.05 17.99
N SER A 29 -11.88 -0.47 16.99
CA SER A 29 -12.38 -1.25 15.85
C SER A 29 -12.19 -2.74 16.10
N HIS A 30 -13.29 -3.49 16.15
CA HIS A 30 -13.24 -4.94 16.44
C HIS A 30 -12.90 -5.79 15.21
N VAL A 31 -13.15 -5.29 14.00
CA VAL A 31 -13.06 -6.10 12.78
C VAL A 31 -11.98 -5.61 11.82
N ASP A 32 -11.71 -4.31 11.77
CA ASP A 32 -10.84 -3.71 10.78
C ASP A 32 -10.22 -2.42 11.34
N ALA A 33 -9.21 -2.60 12.20
CA ALA A 33 -8.51 -1.50 12.82
C ALA A 33 -7.62 -0.79 11.79
N ASN A 34 -7.60 0.54 11.83
CA ASN A 34 -6.90 1.33 10.83
C ASN A 34 -6.29 2.58 11.48
N ALA A 35 -4.96 2.64 11.52
CA ALA A 35 -4.23 3.77 12.11
C ALA A 35 -4.41 5.10 11.36
N ASN A 36 -5.04 5.08 10.18
CA ASN A 36 -5.33 6.28 9.41
C ASN A 36 -6.33 7.21 10.13
N VAL A 37 -7.22 6.67 10.97
CA VAL A 37 -8.07 7.49 11.86
C VAL A 37 -7.31 7.84 13.15
N THR A 38 -6.87 9.08 13.27
CA THR A 38 -6.11 9.51 14.46
C THR A 38 -6.99 9.73 15.69
N VAL A 39 -8.22 10.21 15.51
CA VAL A 39 -9.09 10.65 16.61
C VAL A 39 -10.40 9.88 16.58
N LYS A 40 -10.72 9.26 17.72
CA LYS A 40 -12.03 8.64 17.97
C LYS A 40 -13.14 9.69 17.91
N ASN A 41 -14.16 9.45 17.10
CA ASN A 41 -15.27 10.39 16.90
C ASN A 41 -16.56 9.66 16.50
N ILE A 42 -17.69 10.39 16.46
CA ILE A 42 -19.01 9.81 16.18
C ILE A 42 -19.15 9.31 14.73
N ALA A 43 -18.52 9.96 13.75
CA ALA A 43 -18.59 9.52 12.35
C ALA A 43 -17.86 8.18 12.15
N THR A 44 -16.73 7.98 12.84
CA THR A 44 -16.05 6.68 12.83
C THR A 44 -16.89 5.61 13.53
N LEU A 45 -17.48 5.90 14.70
CA LEU A 45 -18.40 4.98 15.39
C LEU A 45 -19.55 4.52 14.46
N GLU A 46 -20.20 5.45 13.77
CA GLU A 46 -21.29 5.13 12.83
C GLU A 46 -20.82 4.25 11.67
N SER A 47 -19.58 4.42 11.20
CA SER A 47 -19.01 3.57 10.15
C SER A 47 -18.60 2.18 10.65
N GLU A 48 -18.22 2.03 11.92
CA GLU A 48 -17.79 0.75 12.51
C GLU A 48 -18.98 -0.13 12.94
N ILE A 49 -20.04 0.48 13.47
CA ILE A 49 -21.11 -0.25 14.18
C ILE A 49 -21.87 -1.27 13.32
N MET A 50 -21.86 -1.14 11.98
CA MET A 50 -22.56 -2.03 11.06
C MET A 50 -21.64 -2.97 10.26
N LYS A 51 -20.32 -2.94 10.49
CA LYS A 51 -19.37 -3.69 9.65
C LYS A 51 -19.59 -5.21 9.67
N ASP A 52 -19.97 -5.77 10.81
CA ASP A 52 -20.36 -7.18 10.97
C ASP A 52 -21.54 -7.61 10.07
N TYR A 53 -22.50 -6.70 9.82
CA TYR A 53 -23.59 -6.95 8.87
C TYR A 53 -23.10 -6.83 7.43
N PHE A 54 -22.24 -5.86 7.13
CA PHE A 54 -21.64 -5.74 5.80
C PHE A 54 -20.84 -6.98 5.42
N ILE A 55 -20.06 -7.55 6.36
CA ILE A 55 -19.34 -8.81 6.19
C ILE A 55 -20.30 -9.93 5.76
N GLN A 56 -21.39 -10.12 6.50
CA GLN A 56 -22.38 -11.18 6.21
C GLN A 56 -23.03 -10.99 4.84
N VAL A 57 -23.40 -9.75 4.49
CA VAL A 57 -23.98 -9.42 3.18
C VAL A 57 -22.99 -9.72 2.06
N ASN A 58 -21.74 -9.28 2.22
CA ASN A 58 -20.69 -9.48 1.22
C ASN A 58 -20.40 -10.97 0.99
N ARG A 59 -20.15 -11.72 2.07
CA ARG A 59 -19.95 -13.18 2.00
C ARG A 59 -21.12 -13.89 1.32
N SER A 60 -22.36 -13.51 1.64
CA SER A 60 -23.56 -14.09 1.03
C SER A 60 -23.65 -13.80 -0.47
N GLN A 61 -23.32 -12.58 -0.91
CA GLN A 61 -23.28 -12.24 -2.33
C GLN A 61 -22.23 -13.08 -3.07
N VAL A 62 -21.03 -13.21 -2.51
CA VAL A 62 -19.97 -14.03 -3.12
C VAL A 62 -20.37 -15.51 -3.17
N GLN A 63 -20.94 -16.06 -2.10
CA GLN A 63 -21.47 -17.44 -2.10
C GLN A 63 -22.50 -17.63 -3.22
N GLN A 64 -23.43 -16.69 -3.40
CA GLN A 64 -24.43 -16.79 -4.48
C GLN A 64 -23.76 -16.81 -5.86
N GLN A 65 -22.73 -16.00 -6.09
CA GLN A 65 -21.97 -16.04 -7.34
C GLN A 65 -21.22 -17.38 -7.49
N ILE A 66 -20.59 -17.90 -6.43
CA ILE A 66 -19.91 -19.21 -6.47
C ILE A 66 -20.90 -20.31 -6.84
N ARG A 67 -22.09 -20.34 -6.21
CA ARG A 67 -23.15 -21.32 -6.53
C ARG A 67 -23.61 -21.23 -7.98
N ALA A 68 -23.66 -20.03 -8.54
CA ALA A 68 -24.12 -19.78 -9.90
C ALA A 68 -23.08 -20.16 -10.96
N PHE A 69 -21.79 -19.90 -10.70
CA PHE A 69 -20.70 -20.11 -11.68
C PHE A 69 -19.97 -21.44 -11.53
N PHE A 70 -20.00 -22.03 -10.35
CA PHE A 70 -19.35 -23.30 -10.04
C PHE A 70 -20.38 -24.27 -9.46
N ASP A 71 -20.41 -24.48 -8.15
CA ASP A 71 -21.32 -25.41 -7.49
C ASP A 71 -21.59 -24.99 -6.02
N SER A 72 -22.54 -25.69 -5.39
CA SER A 72 -22.94 -25.39 -4.00
C SER A 72 -21.91 -25.84 -2.98
N ASP A 73 -21.21 -26.95 -3.24
CA ASP A 73 -20.20 -27.48 -2.33
C ASP A 73 -19.03 -26.48 -2.18
N LEU A 74 -18.61 -25.85 -3.28
CA LEU A 74 -17.57 -24.82 -3.28
C LEU A 74 -18.02 -23.53 -2.58
N ALA A 75 -19.30 -23.17 -2.65
CA ALA A 75 -19.82 -22.00 -1.95
C ALA A 75 -19.87 -22.22 -0.42
N ASP A 76 -20.17 -23.44 0.00
CA ASP A 76 -20.15 -23.81 1.41
C ASP A 76 -18.70 -23.96 1.91
N GLU A 77 -17.79 -24.49 1.07
CA GLU A 77 -16.35 -24.55 1.34
C GLU A 77 -15.74 -23.15 1.50
N TYR A 78 -16.12 -22.17 0.67
CA TYR A 78 -15.68 -20.78 0.81
C TYR A 78 -15.94 -20.23 2.21
N LEU A 79 -17.16 -20.42 2.72
CA LEU A 79 -17.53 -19.94 4.04
C LEU A 79 -16.82 -20.74 5.14
N ARG A 80 -16.73 -22.06 4.99
CA ARG A 80 -16.00 -22.93 5.91
C ARG A 80 -14.53 -22.49 6.04
N GLN A 81 -13.85 -22.18 4.94
CA GLN A 81 -12.44 -21.75 4.96
C GLN A 81 -12.25 -20.42 5.68
N ILE A 82 -13.20 -19.49 5.55
CA ILE A 82 -13.17 -18.22 6.27
C ILE A 82 -13.40 -18.45 7.77
N GLU A 83 -14.41 -19.23 8.13
CA GLU A 83 -14.76 -19.50 9.54
C GLU A 83 -13.70 -20.36 10.25
N ALA A 84 -13.00 -21.22 9.51
CA ALA A 84 -11.86 -22.01 9.99
C ALA A 84 -10.53 -21.22 10.00
N HIS A 85 -10.54 -19.96 9.57
CA HIS A 85 -9.37 -19.08 9.46
C HIS A 85 -8.25 -19.63 8.56
N GLU A 86 -8.61 -20.45 7.57
CA GLU A 86 -7.68 -20.94 6.53
C GLU A 86 -7.39 -19.85 5.50
N ILE A 87 -8.40 -19.02 5.22
CA ILE A 87 -8.28 -17.86 4.34
C ILE A 87 -8.81 -16.60 5.03
N TYR A 88 -8.32 -15.44 4.60
CA TYR A 88 -8.78 -14.13 5.02
C TYR A 88 -9.18 -13.29 3.81
N VAL A 89 -10.44 -12.85 3.76
CA VAL A 89 -10.92 -11.95 2.72
C VAL A 89 -10.71 -10.52 3.17
N HIS A 90 -9.88 -9.76 2.45
CA HIS A 90 -9.61 -8.38 2.82
C HIS A 90 -10.80 -7.47 2.51
N ASP A 91 -10.96 -6.42 3.31
CA ASP A 91 -11.94 -5.35 3.13
C ASP A 91 -13.40 -5.83 2.95
N GLU A 92 -13.75 -7.00 3.47
CA GLU A 92 -15.12 -7.54 3.37
C GLU A 92 -16.17 -6.72 4.15
N THR A 93 -15.71 -5.76 4.95
CA THR A 93 -16.52 -4.69 5.58
C THR A 93 -17.03 -3.66 4.56
N SER A 94 -16.56 -3.73 3.32
CA SER A 94 -16.90 -2.87 2.19
C SER A 94 -17.42 -3.70 1.01
N LEU A 95 -18.34 -3.15 0.23
CA LEU A 95 -18.86 -3.76 -1.01
C LEU A 95 -18.09 -3.31 -2.27
N LYS A 96 -17.01 -2.55 -2.06
CA LYS A 96 -16.23 -1.88 -3.11
C LYS A 96 -15.09 -2.77 -3.59
N PRO A 97 -14.63 -2.63 -4.85
CA PRO A 97 -13.36 -3.19 -5.26
C PRO A 97 -12.21 -2.65 -4.38
N TYR A 98 -11.08 -3.38 -4.39
CA TYR A 98 -9.99 -3.10 -3.47
C TYR A 98 -9.22 -1.81 -3.77
N CYS A 99 -8.22 -1.83 -4.65
CA CYS A 99 -7.30 -0.69 -4.85
C CYS A 99 -7.12 -0.34 -6.33
N VAL A 100 -6.67 0.89 -6.60
CA VAL A 100 -6.54 1.39 -7.97
C VAL A 100 -5.41 2.40 -8.13
N SER A 101 -4.67 2.27 -9.24
CA SER A 101 -3.88 3.32 -9.86
C SER A 101 -4.67 3.81 -11.07
N VAL A 102 -5.11 5.07 -11.09
CA VAL A 102 -5.96 5.59 -12.17
C VAL A 102 -5.14 6.32 -13.22
N SER A 103 -5.63 6.35 -14.46
CA SER A 103 -5.17 7.37 -15.41
C SER A 103 -5.88 8.69 -15.13
N LEU A 104 -5.14 9.79 -15.09
CA LEU A 104 -5.67 11.14 -14.96
C LEU A 104 -6.15 11.71 -16.31
N TYR A 105 -5.96 11.01 -17.42
CA TYR A 105 -6.34 11.53 -18.74
C TYR A 105 -7.84 11.87 -18.88
N PRO A 106 -8.79 11.05 -18.38
CA PRO A 106 -10.21 11.41 -18.39
C PRO A 106 -10.52 12.70 -17.62
N PHE A 107 -9.76 12.99 -16.55
CA PHE A 107 -9.90 14.23 -15.79
C PHE A 107 -9.51 15.47 -16.62
N LEU A 108 -8.53 15.36 -17.53
CA LEU A 108 -8.18 16.43 -18.47
C LEU A 108 -9.24 16.66 -19.55
N LEU A 109 -10.10 15.68 -19.83
CA LEU A 109 -11.10 15.76 -20.89
C LEU A 109 -12.48 16.17 -20.37
N ASP A 110 -12.85 15.67 -19.18
CA ASP A 110 -14.21 15.77 -18.67
C ASP A 110 -14.31 16.43 -17.29
N GLY A 111 -13.19 16.69 -16.62
CA GLY A 111 -13.17 17.10 -15.22
C GLY A 111 -13.83 16.05 -14.34
N LEU A 112 -14.85 16.45 -13.58
CA LEU A 112 -15.63 15.58 -12.69
C LEU A 112 -17.02 15.22 -13.24
N LYS A 113 -17.36 15.68 -14.46
CA LYS A 113 -18.71 15.51 -15.03
C LYS A 113 -19.14 14.06 -15.16
N LYS A 114 -18.22 13.18 -15.59
CA LYS A 114 -18.49 11.74 -15.71
C LYS A 114 -18.59 11.01 -14.37
N LEU A 115 -18.24 11.65 -13.27
CA LEU A 115 -18.43 11.15 -11.91
C LEU A 115 -19.66 11.77 -11.21
N GLY A 116 -20.52 12.47 -11.97
CA GLY A 116 -21.72 13.13 -11.44
C GLY A 116 -21.48 14.51 -10.82
N GLY A 117 -20.28 15.08 -10.98
CA GLY A 117 -19.98 16.46 -10.59
C GLY A 117 -20.32 17.47 -11.70
N GLU A 118 -20.21 18.77 -11.38
CA GLU A 118 -20.46 19.85 -12.34
C GLU A 118 -19.17 20.42 -12.94
N ALA A 119 -18.03 20.18 -12.30
CA ALA A 119 -16.75 20.77 -12.70
C ALA A 119 -16.25 20.20 -14.04
N GLY A 120 -16.05 21.08 -15.01
CA GLY A 120 -15.41 20.75 -16.29
C GLY A 120 -13.88 20.60 -16.18
N PRO A 121 -13.21 20.39 -17.32
CA PRO A 121 -11.77 20.17 -17.36
C PRO A 121 -10.97 21.35 -16.78
N PRO A 122 -9.93 21.09 -15.97
CA PRO A 122 -9.08 22.16 -15.44
C PRO A 122 -8.38 22.91 -16.58
N GLN A 123 -8.28 24.23 -16.44
CA GLN A 123 -7.67 25.11 -17.46
C GLN A 123 -6.38 25.78 -16.98
N HIS A 124 -6.26 25.95 -15.66
CA HIS A 124 -5.19 26.64 -14.94
C HIS A 124 -4.71 25.78 -13.76
N LEU A 125 -3.49 26.03 -13.27
CA LEU A 125 -2.87 25.32 -12.15
C LEU A 125 -3.76 25.33 -10.91
N ALA A 126 -4.34 26.48 -10.56
CA ALA A 126 -5.26 26.58 -9.42
C ALA A 126 -6.51 25.68 -9.59
N SER A 127 -7.09 25.65 -10.79
CA SER A 127 -8.26 24.81 -11.09
C SER A 127 -7.90 23.32 -11.15
N PHE A 128 -6.68 22.97 -11.58
CA PHE A 128 -6.14 21.61 -11.53
C PHE A 128 -6.00 21.16 -10.08
N CYS A 129 -5.29 21.90 -9.23
CA CYS A 129 -5.09 21.56 -7.82
C CYS A 129 -6.43 21.42 -7.07
N GLY A 130 -7.33 22.40 -7.19
CA GLY A 130 -8.63 22.36 -6.52
C GLY A 130 -9.52 21.20 -6.99
N SER A 131 -9.60 20.95 -8.29
CA SER A 131 -10.43 19.88 -8.83
C SER A 131 -9.82 18.49 -8.61
N PHE A 132 -8.48 18.39 -8.57
CA PHE A 132 -7.76 17.16 -8.27
C PHE A 132 -8.04 16.66 -6.85
N ILE A 133 -8.09 17.57 -5.86
CA ILE A 133 -8.46 17.22 -4.47
C ILE A 133 -9.85 16.54 -4.45
N ASN A 134 -10.83 17.14 -5.14
CA ASN A 134 -12.18 16.57 -5.25
C ASN A 134 -12.18 15.23 -6.00
N LEU A 135 -11.34 15.07 -7.03
CA LEU A 135 -11.18 13.82 -7.78
C LEU A 135 -10.69 12.69 -6.87
N ILE A 136 -9.65 12.93 -6.07
CA ILE A 136 -9.11 11.93 -5.13
C ILE A 136 -10.17 11.50 -4.12
N PHE A 137 -10.95 12.43 -3.57
CA PHE A 137 -12.05 12.07 -2.67
C PHE A 137 -13.17 11.30 -3.39
N ALA A 138 -13.53 11.70 -4.61
CA ALA A 138 -14.56 11.01 -5.40
C ALA A 138 -14.16 9.57 -5.73
N ILE A 139 -12.93 9.35 -6.20
CA ILE A 139 -12.40 8.02 -6.52
C ILE A 139 -12.24 7.19 -5.25
N SER A 140 -11.58 7.73 -4.22
CA SER A 140 -11.31 6.96 -2.99
C SER A 140 -12.56 6.61 -2.20
N SER A 141 -13.69 7.29 -2.44
CA SER A 141 -14.99 6.88 -1.88
C SER A 141 -15.56 5.60 -2.50
N GLN A 142 -15.04 5.16 -3.66
CA GLN A 142 -15.52 4.02 -4.45
C GLN A 142 -14.58 2.81 -4.44
N PHE A 143 -13.44 2.90 -3.74
CA PHE A 143 -12.49 1.81 -3.52
C PHE A 143 -12.26 1.64 -2.01
N ALA A 144 -11.92 0.43 -1.58
CA ALA A 144 -11.62 0.17 -0.17
C ALA A 144 -10.19 0.59 0.21
N GLY A 145 -9.23 0.31 -0.67
CA GLY A 145 -7.79 0.52 -0.46
C GLY A 145 -7.25 1.82 -1.06
N ALA A 146 -5.98 1.76 -1.46
CA ALA A 146 -5.21 2.91 -1.94
C ALA A 146 -5.66 3.40 -3.32
N VAL A 147 -5.47 4.71 -3.53
CA VAL A 147 -5.63 5.40 -4.83
C VAL A 147 -4.28 5.98 -5.24
N ALA A 148 -3.71 5.47 -6.33
CA ALA A 148 -2.49 6.00 -6.91
C ALA A 148 -2.79 6.90 -8.12
N THR A 149 -2.06 8.02 -8.20
CA THR A 149 -2.10 8.93 -9.35
C THR A 149 -0.68 9.22 -9.81
N VAL A 150 -0.11 8.28 -10.55
CA VAL A 150 1.28 8.31 -10.96
C VAL A 150 1.62 9.45 -11.93
N GLU A 151 0.60 10.06 -12.54
CA GLU A 151 0.73 11.19 -13.49
C GLU A 151 0.69 12.57 -12.80
N PHE A 152 0.51 12.65 -11.48
CA PHE A 152 0.21 13.89 -10.77
C PHE A 152 1.23 15.02 -11.03
N LEU A 153 2.53 14.75 -10.85
CA LEU A 153 3.56 15.79 -11.01
C LEU A 153 3.76 16.19 -12.48
N ALA A 154 3.61 15.25 -13.43
CA ALA A 154 3.68 15.57 -14.85
C ALA A 154 2.53 16.50 -15.29
N TYR A 155 1.32 16.29 -14.75
CA TYR A 155 0.17 17.13 -15.05
C TYR A 155 0.25 18.48 -14.32
N PHE A 156 0.75 18.47 -13.07
CA PHE A 156 1.06 19.70 -12.33
C PHE A 156 2.05 20.58 -13.10
N ASP A 157 3.15 20.00 -13.58
CA ASP A 157 4.15 20.69 -14.40
C ASP A 157 3.52 21.32 -15.65
N TYR A 158 2.70 20.58 -16.38
CA TYR A 158 2.01 21.10 -17.56
C TYR A 158 1.19 22.37 -17.25
N PHE A 159 0.34 22.34 -16.22
CA PHE A 159 -0.45 23.52 -15.86
C PHE A 159 0.40 24.67 -15.31
N ALA A 160 1.49 24.37 -14.58
CA ALA A 160 2.41 25.39 -14.08
C ALA A 160 3.13 26.10 -15.23
N ARG A 161 3.61 25.36 -16.23
CA ARG A 161 4.23 25.94 -17.43
C ARG A 161 3.25 26.71 -18.28
N LYS A 162 2.02 26.20 -18.42
CA LYS A 162 0.95 26.88 -19.15
C LYS A 162 0.63 28.26 -18.57
N ASP A 163 0.55 28.37 -17.24
CA ASP A 163 0.19 29.63 -16.58
C ASP A 163 1.38 30.56 -16.34
N HIS A 164 2.59 30.02 -16.12
CA HIS A 164 3.73 30.78 -15.60
C HIS A 164 5.04 30.63 -16.39
N GLY A 165 5.05 29.86 -17.48
CA GLY A 165 6.23 29.56 -18.30
C GLY A 165 7.16 28.51 -17.68
N SER A 166 8.13 28.02 -18.45
CA SER A 166 9.00 26.90 -18.03
C SER A 166 9.90 27.19 -16.81
N ASP A 167 10.12 28.46 -16.48
CA ASP A 167 10.95 28.89 -15.34
C ASP A 167 10.10 29.17 -14.08
N TYR A 168 8.92 28.56 -13.97
CA TYR A 168 7.95 28.82 -12.91
C TYR A 168 8.49 28.52 -11.50
N LEU A 169 9.43 27.57 -11.35
CA LEU A 169 10.03 27.25 -10.05
C LEU A 169 10.90 28.39 -9.52
N ASN A 170 11.58 29.14 -10.39
CA ASN A 170 12.41 30.28 -9.99
C ASN A 170 11.59 31.57 -9.92
N THR A 171 10.65 31.76 -10.84
CA THR A 171 9.86 33.00 -10.97
C THR A 171 8.63 33.03 -10.06
N HIS A 172 8.05 31.88 -9.72
CA HIS A 172 6.78 31.73 -9.00
C HIS A 172 6.86 30.71 -7.85
N LYS A 173 8.05 30.50 -7.27
CA LYS A 173 8.33 29.52 -6.21
C LYS A 173 7.24 29.42 -5.13
N SER A 174 6.89 30.55 -4.50
CA SER A 174 5.91 30.58 -3.41
C SER A 174 4.50 30.18 -3.85
N LEU A 175 4.14 30.44 -5.11
CA LEU A 175 2.86 29.99 -5.68
C LEU A 175 2.84 28.47 -5.82
N ILE A 176 3.95 27.87 -6.28
CA ILE A 176 4.09 26.41 -6.40
C ILE A 176 4.03 25.73 -5.03
N GLU A 177 4.75 26.27 -4.04
CA GLU A 177 4.70 25.78 -2.66
C GLU A 177 3.28 25.84 -2.10
N ASN A 178 2.54 26.92 -2.35
CA ASN A 178 1.13 27.04 -1.94
C ASN A 178 0.23 26.00 -2.65
N CYS A 179 0.47 25.71 -3.93
CA CYS A 179 -0.29 24.69 -4.65
C CYS A 179 -0.01 23.28 -4.10
N PHE A 180 1.26 22.96 -3.81
CA PHE A 180 1.62 21.72 -3.13
C PHE A 180 0.98 21.64 -1.74
N GLN A 181 1.10 22.70 -0.94
CA GLN A 181 0.50 22.78 0.38
C GLN A 181 -1.01 22.55 0.30
N GLN A 182 -1.71 23.19 -0.64
CA GLN A 182 -3.14 23.04 -0.81
C GLN A 182 -3.54 21.58 -1.06
N VAL A 183 -2.88 20.89 -2.00
CA VAL A 183 -3.20 19.50 -2.34
C VAL A 183 -2.85 18.55 -1.20
N VAL A 184 -1.60 18.63 -0.72
CA VAL A 184 -1.07 17.71 0.29
C VAL A 184 -1.82 17.84 1.60
N TYR A 185 -2.02 19.05 2.13
CA TYR A 185 -2.75 19.21 3.39
C TYR A 185 -4.21 18.80 3.26
N SER A 186 -4.88 19.15 2.15
CA SER A 186 -6.30 18.81 1.97
C SER A 186 -6.54 17.31 1.97
N ILE A 187 -5.69 16.54 1.29
CA ILE A 187 -5.80 15.07 1.22
C ILE A 187 -5.48 14.41 2.57
N ASN A 188 -4.62 15.02 3.38
CA ASN A 188 -4.32 14.56 4.74
C ASN A 188 -5.41 14.95 5.77
N GLN A 189 -6.35 15.83 5.44
CA GLN A 189 -7.43 16.16 6.37
C GLN A 189 -8.43 15.00 6.51
N PRO A 190 -9.04 14.81 7.69
CA PRO A 190 -10.06 13.80 7.89
C PRO A 190 -11.23 14.00 6.91
N ALA A 191 -11.51 12.99 6.08
CA ALA A 191 -12.62 13.06 5.14
C ALA A 191 -13.91 12.58 5.82
N ALA A 192 -14.82 13.51 6.12
CA ALA A 192 -16.07 13.21 6.82
C ALA A 192 -16.89 12.09 6.14
N ALA A 193 -16.96 12.10 4.81
CA ALA A 193 -17.69 11.09 4.02
C ALA A 193 -17.03 9.70 3.96
N ARG A 194 -15.85 9.53 4.59
CA ARG A 194 -15.11 8.26 4.66
C ARG A 194 -14.88 7.80 6.10
N GLY A 195 -15.84 8.05 6.99
CA GLY A 195 -15.70 7.67 8.40
C GLY A 195 -14.53 8.37 9.09
N TYR A 196 -14.21 9.60 8.65
CA TYR A 196 -13.09 10.41 9.15
C TYR A 196 -11.68 9.92 8.75
N GLN A 197 -11.58 9.00 7.78
CA GLN A 197 -10.30 8.56 7.23
C GLN A 197 -9.81 9.50 6.13
N SER A 198 -8.53 9.91 6.20
CA SER A 198 -7.86 10.62 5.11
C SER A 198 -7.70 9.70 3.90
N ALA A 199 -7.62 10.25 2.68
CA ALA A 199 -7.49 9.39 1.51
C ALA A 199 -6.09 8.78 1.41
N PHE A 200 -6.01 7.43 1.36
CA PHE A 200 -4.77 6.73 1.07
C PHE A 200 -4.36 7.01 -0.36
N TRP A 201 -3.48 8.00 -0.52
CA TRP A 201 -3.04 8.53 -1.79
C TRP A 201 -1.56 8.25 -2.04
N ASN A 202 -1.24 7.78 -3.25
CA ASN A 202 0.11 7.48 -3.69
C ASN A 202 0.50 8.29 -4.92
N ILE A 203 1.75 8.72 -4.98
CA ILE A 203 2.37 9.30 -6.19
C ILE A 203 3.71 8.63 -6.48
N SER A 204 4.13 8.74 -7.74
CA SER A 204 5.41 8.23 -8.21
C SER A 204 6.27 9.35 -8.78
N LEU A 205 7.57 9.27 -8.54
CA LEU A 205 8.60 10.09 -9.17
C LEU A 205 9.49 9.15 -9.98
N TYR A 206 9.96 9.61 -11.12
CA TYR A 206 10.67 8.79 -12.11
C TYR A 206 12.07 9.32 -12.38
N ASP A 207 13.01 8.41 -12.60
CA ASP A 207 14.23 8.72 -13.35
C ASP A 207 13.92 8.99 -14.83
N GLU A 208 14.93 9.45 -15.59
CA GLU A 208 14.74 9.77 -17.02
C GLU A 208 14.23 8.57 -17.81
N HIS A 209 14.75 7.39 -17.52
CA HIS A 209 14.46 6.18 -18.29
C HIS A 209 13.05 5.63 -18.09
N TYR A 210 12.54 5.63 -16.85
CA TYR A 210 11.14 5.32 -16.60
C TYR A 210 10.22 6.40 -17.15
N PHE A 211 10.60 7.66 -17.00
CA PHE A 211 9.82 8.76 -17.55
C PHE A 211 9.64 8.60 -19.06
N ASP A 212 10.71 8.34 -19.79
CA ASP A 212 10.66 8.08 -21.23
C ASP A 212 9.78 6.86 -21.55
N ALA A 213 9.95 5.75 -20.83
CA ALA A 213 9.15 4.55 -21.06
C ALA A 213 7.64 4.79 -20.87
N MET A 214 7.27 5.63 -19.91
CA MET A 214 5.87 5.92 -19.59
C MET A 214 5.26 7.04 -20.45
N PHE A 215 6.04 8.08 -20.76
CA PHE A 215 5.53 9.34 -21.31
C PHE A 215 6.02 9.68 -22.73
N ALA A 216 6.92 8.90 -23.35
CA ALA A 216 7.47 9.23 -24.69
C ALA A 216 6.41 9.48 -25.77
N ASN A 217 5.27 8.77 -25.71
CA ASN A 217 4.16 8.89 -26.66
C ASN A 217 2.95 9.63 -26.08
N PHE A 218 3.08 10.23 -24.90
CA PHE A 218 2.02 10.98 -24.25
C PHE A 218 1.90 12.39 -24.85
N VAL A 219 0.66 12.85 -25.06
CA VAL A 219 0.33 14.23 -25.40
C VAL A 219 -0.84 14.73 -24.56
N PHE A 220 -0.78 15.98 -24.13
CA PHE A 220 -1.90 16.68 -23.50
C PHE A 220 -3.01 16.99 -24.53
N PRO A 221 -4.23 17.35 -24.09
CA PRO A 221 -5.36 17.59 -25.02
C PRO A 221 -5.11 18.69 -26.07
N ASP A 222 -4.19 19.62 -25.81
CA ASP A 222 -3.77 20.67 -26.75
C ASP A 222 -2.62 20.26 -27.67
N GLY A 223 -2.13 19.02 -27.56
CA GLY A 223 -1.02 18.47 -28.33
C GLY A 223 0.37 18.74 -27.73
N GLU A 224 0.47 19.42 -26.59
CA GLU A 224 1.73 19.63 -25.90
C GLU A 224 2.28 18.32 -25.34
N ARG A 225 3.61 18.19 -25.25
CA ARG A 225 4.28 17.04 -24.65
C ARG A 225 4.81 17.35 -23.25
N PRO A 226 4.91 16.35 -22.36
CA PRO A 226 5.63 16.48 -21.10
C PRO A 226 7.08 16.94 -21.34
N CYS A 227 7.59 17.83 -20.48
CA CYS A 227 8.96 18.34 -20.57
C CYS A 227 9.80 17.73 -19.45
N TRP A 228 10.71 16.82 -19.80
CA TRP A 228 11.55 16.14 -18.81
C TRP A 228 12.34 17.13 -17.95
N GLU A 229 12.95 18.16 -18.55
CA GLU A 229 13.78 19.12 -17.82
C GLU A 229 13.03 19.84 -16.69
N THR A 230 11.79 20.28 -16.92
CA THR A 230 11.01 20.95 -15.89
C THR A 230 10.42 19.98 -14.88
N ILE A 231 10.04 18.77 -15.33
CA ILE A 231 9.53 17.71 -14.44
C ILE A 231 10.65 17.22 -13.52
N LYS A 232 11.86 16.98 -14.01
CA LYS A 232 13.03 16.62 -13.21
C LYS A 232 13.26 17.64 -12.09
N GLN A 233 13.24 18.93 -12.43
CA GLN A 233 13.37 20.02 -11.46
C GLN A 233 12.22 20.03 -10.45
N LEU A 234 10.98 19.85 -10.91
CA LEU A 234 9.79 19.80 -10.05
C LEU A 234 9.81 18.62 -9.09
N GLN A 235 10.22 17.42 -9.54
CA GLN A 235 10.32 16.22 -8.72
C GLN A 235 11.35 16.40 -7.61
N ALA A 236 12.56 16.87 -7.95
CA ALA A 236 13.60 17.17 -6.97
C ALA A 236 13.11 18.22 -5.97
N TYR A 237 12.51 19.30 -6.47
CA TYR A 237 11.97 20.36 -5.63
C TYR A 237 10.85 19.88 -4.70
N PHE A 238 9.94 19.03 -5.19
CA PHE A 238 8.87 18.44 -4.40
C PHE A 238 9.42 17.57 -3.26
N LEU A 239 10.44 16.74 -3.51
CA LEU A 239 11.07 15.94 -2.46
C LEU A 239 11.64 16.82 -1.34
N THR A 240 12.44 17.83 -1.70
CA THR A 240 13.03 18.76 -0.74
C THR A 240 11.94 19.54 0.03
N TRP A 241 10.96 20.10 -0.69
CA TRP A 241 9.86 20.85 -0.08
C TRP A 241 9.04 19.98 0.88
N PHE A 242 8.66 18.78 0.46
CA PHE A 242 7.83 17.88 1.26
C PHE A 242 8.60 17.39 2.49
N ASN A 243 9.91 17.19 2.36
CA ASN A 243 10.78 16.91 3.49
C ASN A 243 10.77 18.06 4.49
N GLU A 244 10.97 19.30 4.06
CA GLU A 244 10.96 20.45 4.97
C GLU A 244 9.59 20.67 5.63
N ASP A 245 8.52 20.52 4.86
CA ASP A 245 7.16 20.66 5.37
C ASP A 245 6.79 19.58 6.39
N ARG A 246 7.42 18.38 6.26
CA ARG A 246 7.33 17.31 7.26
C ARG A 246 7.92 17.63 8.64
N LYS A 247 8.63 18.75 8.79
CA LYS A 247 9.04 19.29 10.10
C LYS A 247 7.92 20.08 10.79
N ARG A 248 6.86 20.46 10.06
CA ARG A 248 5.69 21.18 10.56
C ARG A 248 4.51 20.25 10.85
N ALA A 249 4.33 19.21 10.03
CA ALA A 249 3.30 18.20 10.19
C ALA A 249 3.77 16.85 9.62
N ILE A 250 3.32 15.71 10.16
CA ILE A 250 3.82 14.39 9.73
C ILE A 250 3.53 14.10 8.25
N LEU A 251 2.36 14.54 7.76
CA LEU A 251 1.88 14.35 6.39
C LEU A 251 2.09 12.90 5.88
N THR A 252 1.18 12.03 6.33
CA THR A 252 1.18 10.60 5.97
C THR A 252 1.05 10.41 4.46
N PHE A 253 0.25 11.23 3.79
CA PHE A 253 0.03 11.19 2.35
C PHE A 253 0.64 12.42 1.62
N PRO A 254 0.97 12.31 0.32
CA PRO A 254 1.01 11.07 -0.43
C PRO A 254 2.11 10.14 0.11
N VAL A 255 1.87 8.82 -0.02
CA VAL A 255 2.97 7.87 0.02
C VAL A 255 3.73 8.04 -1.30
N VAL A 256 5.00 8.40 -1.19
CA VAL A 256 5.87 8.72 -2.33
C VAL A 256 6.71 7.49 -2.68
N THR A 257 6.72 7.12 -3.96
CA THR A 257 7.61 6.09 -4.52
C THR A 257 8.53 6.71 -5.57
N CYS A 258 9.84 6.59 -5.39
CA CYS A 258 10.84 6.99 -6.38
C CYS A 258 11.27 5.76 -7.18
N ALA A 259 10.98 5.74 -8.48
CA ALA A 259 11.23 4.62 -9.38
C ALA A 259 12.49 4.85 -10.22
N MET A 260 13.37 3.85 -10.27
CA MET A 260 14.66 3.88 -10.97
C MET A 260 14.91 2.62 -11.78
N LEU A 261 15.29 2.77 -13.05
CA LEU A 261 15.68 1.62 -13.86
C LEU A 261 17.09 1.19 -13.44
N THR A 262 17.33 -0.11 -13.35
CA THR A 262 18.63 -0.69 -13.04
C THR A 262 19.19 -1.43 -14.24
N GLU A 263 20.52 -1.42 -14.38
CA GLU A 263 21.24 -2.16 -15.41
C GLU A 263 22.55 -2.67 -14.81
N ASN A 264 22.86 -3.95 -15.02
CA ASN A 264 24.10 -4.58 -14.54
C ASN A 264 24.36 -4.38 -13.03
N GLY A 265 23.31 -4.46 -12.20
CA GLY A 265 23.41 -4.32 -10.74
C GLY A 265 23.60 -2.89 -10.23
N LYS A 266 23.35 -1.88 -11.07
CA LYS A 266 23.42 -0.46 -10.70
C LYS A 266 22.21 0.32 -11.17
N CYS A 267 21.96 1.49 -10.58
CA CYS A 267 20.97 2.43 -11.11
C CYS A 267 21.47 3.00 -12.44
N LYS A 268 20.61 3.04 -13.46
CA LYS A 268 20.98 3.50 -14.80
C LYS A 268 21.12 5.03 -14.86
N ASP A 269 20.22 5.74 -14.18
CA ASP A 269 20.32 7.18 -13.95
C ASP A 269 21.11 7.46 -12.66
N GLU A 270 22.42 7.65 -12.81
CA GLU A 270 23.35 7.94 -11.72
C GLU A 270 23.05 9.28 -11.03
N GLU A 271 22.58 10.29 -11.78
CA GLU A 271 22.28 11.61 -11.24
C GLU A 271 21.04 11.56 -10.34
N TYR A 272 19.99 10.88 -10.80
CA TYR A 272 18.78 10.68 -10.02
C TYR A 272 19.04 9.84 -8.77
N ALA A 273 19.86 8.80 -8.86
CA ALA A 273 20.26 8.00 -7.70
C ALA A 273 21.06 8.81 -6.68
N ASP A 274 21.94 9.70 -7.13
CA ASP A 274 22.67 10.64 -6.28
C ASP A 274 21.75 11.67 -5.61
N MET A 275 20.74 12.15 -6.33
CA MET A 275 19.71 13.03 -5.79
C MET A 275 18.91 12.32 -4.69
N LEU A 276 18.44 11.09 -4.92
CA LEU A 276 17.73 10.32 -3.91
C LEU A 276 18.61 10.00 -2.68
N ALA A 277 19.88 9.66 -2.90
CA ALA A 277 20.82 9.43 -1.80
C ALA A 277 21.02 10.69 -0.95
N THR A 278 20.98 11.87 -1.57
CA THR A 278 21.05 13.17 -0.88
C THR A 278 19.78 13.41 -0.07
N GLU A 279 18.60 13.21 -0.66
CA GLU A 279 17.32 13.34 0.04
C GLU A 279 17.19 12.38 1.23
N LEU A 280 17.65 11.13 1.09
CA LEU A 280 17.72 10.18 2.21
C LEU A 280 18.67 10.66 3.33
N ALA A 281 19.83 11.22 2.98
CA ALA A 281 20.77 11.81 3.94
C ALA A 281 20.17 13.02 4.68
N GLU A 282 19.27 13.76 4.01
CA GLU A 282 18.46 14.82 4.60
C GLU A 282 17.20 14.31 5.33
N LYS A 283 17.18 13.01 5.66
CA LYS A 283 16.13 12.35 6.47
C LYS A 283 14.76 12.35 5.78
N ASN A 284 14.74 12.36 4.46
CA ASN A 284 13.51 12.18 3.69
C ASN A 284 13.02 10.73 3.76
N SER A 285 11.74 10.55 3.46
CA SER A 285 11.00 9.35 3.78
C SER A 285 10.07 8.98 2.64
N PHE A 286 10.55 8.10 1.76
CA PHE A 286 9.85 7.58 0.59
C PHE A 286 10.19 6.10 0.37
N PHE A 287 9.40 5.44 -0.48
CA PHE A 287 9.76 4.14 -1.02
C PHE A 287 10.65 4.30 -2.24
N ILE A 288 11.46 3.29 -2.48
CA ILE A 288 12.27 3.14 -3.68
C ILE A 288 11.75 1.92 -4.41
N TYR A 289 11.53 2.11 -5.71
CA TYR A 289 11.26 1.02 -6.64
C TYR A 289 12.40 0.91 -7.65
N GLN A 290 13.00 -0.27 -7.77
CA GLN A 290 14.04 -0.59 -8.73
C GLN A 290 13.60 -1.78 -9.58
N SER A 291 13.81 -1.69 -10.89
CA SER A 291 13.62 -2.83 -11.80
C SER A 291 14.62 -2.75 -12.93
N ASP A 292 15.00 -3.90 -13.47
CA ASP A 292 15.77 -4.00 -14.71
C ASP A 292 14.89 -3.96 -15.97
N ASN A 293 13.55 -3.89 -15.78
CA ASN A 293 12.57 -3.81 -16.85
C ASN A 293 11.68 -2.56 -16.71
N PRO A 294 11.67 -1.64 -17.69
CA PRO A 294 10.79 -0.46 -17.66
C PRO A 294 9.30 -0.82 -17.73
N ASP A 295 8.96 -1.99 -18.27
CA ASP A 295 7.57 -2.43 -18.45
C ASP A 295 6.86 -2.73 -17.13
N SER A 296 7.58 -2.94 -16.03
CA SER A 296 6.98 -3.29 -14.75
C SER A 296 6.03 -2.21 -14.22
N LEU A 297 6.32 -0.94 -14.52
CA LEU A 297 5.46 0.22 -14.26
C LEU A 297 4.87 0.85 -15.53
N ALA A 298 5.44 0.60 -16.72
CA ALA A 298 4.94 1.14 -17.99
C ALA A 298 3.81 0.31 -18.62
N SER A 299 3.54 -0.92 -18.12
CA SER A 299 2.54 -1.84 -18.69
C SER A 299 1.10 -1.41 -18.42
N CYS A 300 0.68 -0.32 -19.06
CA CYS A 300 -0.73 -0.05 -19.29
C CYS A 300 -1.02 0.61 -20.64
N CYS A 301 -1.58 -0.20 -21.53
CA CYS A 301 -2.55 0.19 -22.55
C CYS A 301 -2.20 1.33 -23.52
N ARG A 302 -0.92 1.58 -23.79
CA ARG A 302 -0.49 2.43 -24.92
C ARG A 302 0.63 1.81 -25.78
N LEU A 303 1.02 0.56 -25.48
CA LEU A 303 2.05 -0.21 -26.17
C LEU A 303 1.57 -1.63 -26.52
N ARG A 304 1.73 -1.96 -27.81
CA ARG A 304 1.80 -3.25 -28.55
C ARG A 304 1.05 -4.53 -28.10
N ASN A 305 0.56 -5.23 -29.12
CA ASN A 305 -0.12 -6.54 -29.16
C ASN A 305 0.74 -7.77 -28.76
N GLU A 306 1.73 -7.63 -27.89
CA GLU A 306 2.50 -8.78 -27.41
C GLU A 306 2.14 -9.06 -25.96
N ILE A 307 1.83 -10.32 -25.69
CA ILE A 307 1.64 -10.88 -24.36
C ILE A 307 2.99 -10.72 -23.63
N THR A 308 3.18 -9.62 -22.92
CA THR A 308 4.33 -9.43 -22.03
C THR A 308 3.95 -9.81 -20.60
N ASP A 309 4.67 -10.80 -20.11
CA ASP A 309 4.42 -11.60 -18.90
C ASP A 309 4.87 -10.91 -17.59
N HIS A 310 5.01 -9.57 -17.59
CA HIS A 310 5.74 -8.83 -16.55
C HIS A 310 5.03 -7.54 -16.06
N SER A 311 3.70 -7.51 -16.06
CA SER A 311 2.95 -6.40 -15.42
C SER A 311 2.96 -6.56 -13.89
N PHE A 312 3.43 -5.54 -13.15
CA PHE A 312 3.52 -5.53 -11.68
C PHE A 312 2.47 -4.58 -11.06
N SER A 313 1.84 -4.99 -9.96
CA SER A 313 0.89 -4.16 -9.19
C SER A 313 0.95 -4.49 -7.71
N TYR A 314 1.34 -3.53 -6.87
CA TYR A 314 1.52 -3.70 -5.43
C TYR A 314 0.56 -2.83 -4.61
N THR A 315 0.03 -3.37 -3.52
CA THR A 315 -0.99 -2.72 -2.66
C THR A 315 -0.48 -1.45 -1.98
N LEU A 316 0.82 -1.36 -1.71
CA LEU A 316 1.44 -0.14 -1.16
C LEU A 316 1.68 0.97 -2.20
N GLY A 317 1.15 0.81 -3.42
CA GLY A 317 1.03 1.86 -4.44
C GLY A 317 2.16 1.96 -5.45
N ALA A 318 3.00 0.92 -5.57
CA ALA A 318 3.89 0.74 -6.71
C ALA A 318 3.13 -0.06 -7.80
N GLY A 319 2.58 0.63 -8.79
CA GLY A 319 1.90 0.03 -9.93
C GLY A 319 1.95 0.95 -11.14
N GLY A 320 1.74 0.41 -12.34
CA GLY A 320 1.67 1.21 -13.55
C GLY A 320 0.45 2.15 -13.61
N VAL A 321 0.36 2.96 -14.66
CA VAL A 321 -0.85 3.77 -14.92
C VAL A 321 -2.06 2.83 -15.05
N ALA A 322 -3.25 3.18 -14.56
CA ALA A 322 -4.47 2.40 -14.83
C ALA A 322 -4.38 0.88 -14.49
N THR A 323 -3.88 0.52 -13.31
CA THR A 323 -3.82 -0.87 -12.79
C THR A 323 -4.39 -0.95 -11.36
N GLY A 324 -4.33 -2.10 -10.71
CA GLY A 324 -4.70 -2.28 -9.30
C GLY A 324 -5.12 -3.70 -9.00
N SER A 325 -5.88 -3.89 -7.91
CA SER A 325 -6.48 -5.17 -7.57
C SER A 325 -7.96 -5.00 -7.26
N ILE A 326 -8.77 -5.95 -7.75
CA ILE A 326 -10.22 -5.98 -7.49
C ILE A 326 -10.49 -6.58 -6.11
N ASN A 327 -9.72 -7.59 -5.71
CA ASN A 327 -9.92 -8.33 -4.47
C ASN A 327 -8.61 -8.99 -4.03
N VAL A 328 -8.40 -9.08 -2.72
CA VAL A 328 -7.31 -9.82 -2.09
C VAL A 328 -7.90 -10.88 -1.16
N ILE A 329 -7.52 -12.15 -1.37
CA ILE A 329 -7.81 -13.24 -0.44
C ILE A 329 -6.48 -13.83 0.01
N THR A 330 -6.18 -13.75 1.30
CA THR A 330 -4.94 -14.25 1.87
C THR A 330 -5.06 -15.67 2.36
N LEU A 331 -4.11 -16.52 2.00
CA LEU A 331 -3.93 -17.85 2.57
C LEU A 331 -3.12 -17.75 3.88
N ASN A 332 -3.60 -18.39 4.96
CA ASN A 332 -2.81 -18.59 6.17
C ASN A 332 -1.84 -19.76 5.95
N LEU A 333 -0.59 -19.45 5.59
CA LEU A 333 0.40 -20.48 5.27
C LEU A 333 0.77 -21.35 6.47
N ASN A 334 0.77 -20.80 7.69
CA ASN A 334 1.17 -21.56 8.88
C ASN A 334 0.22 -22.75 9.11
N ARG A 335 -1.09 -22.50 9.11
CA ARG A 335 -2.10 -23.57 9.18
C ARG A 335 -1.97 -24.56 8.04
N MET A 336 -1.89 -24.06 6.82
CA MET A 336 -1.87 -24.88 5.61
C MET A 336 -0.73 -25.91 5.65
N ILE A 337 0.47 -25.45 6.02
CA ILE A 337 1.67 -26.27 6.13
C ILE A 337 1.57 -27.27 7.30
N GLN A 338 1.14 -26.83 8.49
CA GLN A 338 0.98 -27.73 9.65
C GLN A 338 -0.10 -28.81 9.41
N ASN A 339 -1.17 -28.47 8.70
CA ASN A 339 -2.23 -29.39 8.29
C ASN A 339 -1.83 -30.31 7.13
N ARG A 340 -0.68 -30.05 6.47
CA ARG A 340 -0.22 -30.77 5.26
C ARG A 340 -1.26 -30.74 4.14
N GLN A 341 -1.91 -29.59 3.98
CA GLN A 341 -2.87 -29.39 2.90
C GLN A 341 -2.17 -29.31 1.54
N ASP A 342 -2.92 -29.63 0.47
CA ASP A 342 -2.43 -29.47 -0.89
C ASP A 342 -2.53 -28.00 -1.30
N LEU A 343 -1.38 -27.31 -1.29
CA LEU A 343 -1.28 -25.89 -1.65
C LEU A 343 -1.90 -25.59 -3.02
N ALA A 344 -1.68 -26.44 -4.03
CA ALA A 344 -2.20 -26.19 -5.37
C ALA A 344 -3.73 -26.27 -5.39
N ALA A 345 -4.30 -27.24 -4.67
CA ALA A 345 -5.75 -27.38 -4.55
C ALA A 345 -6.38 -26.16 -3.82
N GLU A 346 -5.76 -25.68 -2.74
CA GLU A 346 -6.26 -24.51 -2.01
C GLU A 346 -6.17 -23.22 -2.84
N VAL A 347 -5.07 -23.03 -3.57
CA VAL A 347 -4.91 -21.91 -4.51
C VAL A 347 -5.99 -21.92 -5.59
N GLN A 348 -6.29 -23.09 -6.17
CA GLN A 348 -7.34 -23.24 -7.19
C GLN A 348 -8.74 -22.90 -6.65
N LYS A 349 -9.03 -23.20 -5.38
CA LYS A 349 -10.29 -22.77 -4.74
C LYS A 349 -10.34 -21.24 -4.62
N ILE A 350 -9.26 -20.62 -4.14
CA ILE A 350 -9.15 -19.16 -4.03
C ILE A 350 -9.38 -18.48 -5.39
N HIS A 351 -8.80 -19.00 -6.48
CA HIS A 351 -9.04 -18.48 -7.82
C HIS A 351 -10.53 -18.48 -8.17
N LYS A 352 -11.25 -19.56 -7.90
CA LYS A 352 -12.69 -19.65 -8.17
C LYS A 352 -13.51 -18.66 -7.32
N TYR A 353 -13.14 -18.45 -6.06
CA TYR A 353 -13.77 -17.43 -5.21
C TYR A 353 -13.56 -16.03 -5.79
N GLN A 354 -12.34 -15.72 -6.24
CA GLN A 354 -12.00 -14.44 -6.83
C GLN A 354 -12.66 -14.21 -8.20
N VAL A 355 -12.76 -15.24 -9.04
CA VAL A 355 -13.55 -15.21 -10.28
C VAL A 355 -15.01 -14.85 -9.98
N SER A 356 -15.57 -15.45 -8.94
CA SER A 356 -16.96 -15.18 -8.52
C SER A 356 -17.14 -13.73 -8.06
N TYR A 357 -16.19 -13.18 -7.30
CA TYR A 357 -16.18 -11.77 -6.92
C TYR A 357 -15.98 -10.84 -8.13
N ARG A 358 -15.11 -11.20 -9.09
CA ARG A 358 -14.94 -10.48 -10.36
C ARG A 358 -16.26 -10.37 -11.12
N LYS A 359 -17.05 -11.45 -11.16
CA LYS A 359 -18.38 -11.47 -11.80
C LYS A 359 -19.40 -10.59 -11.09
N LEU A 360 -19.35 -10.50 -9.76
CA LEU A 360 -20.15 -9.53 -9.02
C LEU A 360 -19.82 -8.09 -9.43
N MET A 361 -18.53 -7.75 -9.57
CA MET A 361 -18.11 -6.43 -10.03
C MET A 361 -18.55 -6.13 -11.48
N GLU A 362 -18.54 -7.13 -12.38
CA GLU A 362 -19.10 -6.99 -13.73
C GLU A 362 -20.60 -6.66 -13.69
N GLN A 363 -21.36 -7.30 -12.80
CA GLN A 363 -22.80 -7.01 -12.63
C GLN A 363 -23.04 -5.59 -12.11
N TYR A 364 -22.21 -5.14 -11.16
CA TYR A 364 -22.26 -3.75 -10.68
C TYR A 364 -21.92 -2.76 -11.78
N GLN A 365 -20.89 -3.01 -12.58
CA GLN A 365 -20.57 -2.16 -13.72
C GLN A 365 -21.70 -2.12 -14.75
N ALA A 366 -22.22 -3.29 -15.14
CA ALA A 366 -23.33 -3.38 -16.10
C ALA A 366 -24.60 -2.68 -15.61
N SER A 367 -24.75 -2.52 -14.30
CA SER A 367 -25.87 -1.80 -13.65
C SER A 367 -25.59 -0.31 -13.44
N GLY A 368 -24.44 0.22 -13.90
CA GLY A 368 -24.06 1.63 -13.75
C GLY A 368 -23.64 2.04 -12.33
N MET A 369 -23.24 1.09 -11.50
CA MET A 369 -22.83 1.35 -10.10
C MET A 369 -21.35 1.68 -9.94
N LEU A 370 -20.55 1.60 -11.01
CA LEU A 370 -19.09 1.75 -10.96
C LEU A 370 -18.61 2.93 -11.85
N PRO A 371 -19.02 4.19 -11.56
CA PRO A 371 -18.79 5.31 -12.47
C PRO A 371 -17.31 5.67 -12.69
N VAL A 372 -16.39 5.33 -11.77
CA VAL A 372 -14.94 5.50 -12.03
C VAL A 372 -14.48 4.65 -13.22
N TYR A 373 -15.04 3.45 -13.37
CA TYR A 373 -14.77 2.57 -14.50
C TYR A 373 -15.43 3.08 -15.77
N ASP A 374 -16.71 3.47 -15.68
CA ASP A 374 -17.47 3.96 -16.84
C ASP A 374 -16.93 5.29 -17.37
N ALA A 375 -16.35 6.12 -16.50
CA ALA A 375 -15.67 7.36 -16.87
C ALA A 375 -14.30 7.13 -17.54
N GLY A 376 -13.77 5.91 -17.50
CA GLY A 376 -12.51 5.53 -18.17
C GLY A 376 -11.23 5.77 -17.36
N PHE A 377 -11.33 6.00 -16.05
CA PHE A 377 -10.14 6.15 -15.18
C PHE A 377 -9.38 4.83 -14.99
N ILE A 378 -10.09 3.70 -15.06
CA ILE A 378 -9.58 2.34 -14.94
C ILE A 378 -10.51 1.38 -15.71
N GLN A 379 -10.00 0.24 -16.13
CA GLN A 379 -10.79 -0.86 -16.68
C GLN A 379 -10.62 -2.09 -15.78
N LEU A 380 -11.69 -2.86 -15.57
CA LEU A 380 -11.62 -4.06 -14.72
C LEU A 380 -10.58 -5.07 -15.22
N ASP A 381 -10.38 -5.19 -16.54
CA ASP A 381 -9.41 -6.13 -17.14
C ASP A 381 -7.95 -5.73 -16.93
N LYS A 382 -7.72 -4.54 -16.38
CA LYS A 382 -6.38 -4.07 -15.97
C LYS A 382 -6.05 -4.37 -14.51
N GLN A 383 -7.03 -4.80 -13.72
CA GLN A 383 -6.82 -5.10 -12.32
C GLN A 383 -6.62 -6.60 -12.09
N PHE A 384 -5.81 -6.91 -11.09
CA PHE A 384 -5.54 -8.27 -10.65
C PHE A 384 -6.60 -8.79 -9.68
N LEU A 385 -6.64 -10.11 -9.57
CA LEU A 385 -7.22 -10.86 -8.49
C LEU A 385 -6.07 -11.44 -7.67
N THR A 386 -5.90 -10.98 -6.44
CA THR A 386 -4.65 -11.14 -5.70
C THR A 386 -4.73 -12.23 -4.66
N LEU A 387 -3.89 -13.25 -4.78
CA LEU A 387 -3.67 -14.22 -3.71
C LEU A 387 -2.67 -13.62 -2.72
N GLY A 388 -3.17 -13.27 -1.55
CA GLY A 388 -2.32 -12.76 -0.48
C GLY A 388 -1.64 -13.89 0.30
N ILE A 389 -0.48 -13.61 0.89
CA ILE A 389 0.26 -14.52 1.74
C ILE A 389 0.58 -13.85 3.08
N ASN A 390 0.35 -14.58 4.17
CA ASN A 390 0.87 -14.27 5.50
C ASN A 390 1.19 -15.59 6.24
N GLY A 391 2.12 -15.56 7.20
CA GLY A 391 2.53 -16.75 7.94
C GLY A 391 3.67 -17.56 7.32
N MET A 392 4.44 -16.99 6.37
CA MET A 392 5.55 -17.71 5.69
C MET A 392 6.67 -18.09 6.67
N ALA A 393 7.11 -17.14 7.48
CA ALA A 393 8.19 -17.34 8.44
C ALA A 393 7.77 -18.32 9.55
N GLU A 394 6.55 -18.15 10.06
CA GLU A 394 5.94 -19.02 11.07
C GLU A 394 5.76 -20.45 10.55
N ALA A 395 5.31 -20.59 9.30
CA ALA A 395 5.20 -21.89 8.65
C ALA A 395 6.57 -22.59 8.57
N ALA A 396 7.63 -21.86 8.21
CA ALA A 396 8.99 -22.41 8.16
C ALA A 396 9.45 -22.90 9.55
N GLU A 397 9.25 -22.09 10.59
CA GLU A 397 9.61 -22.45 11.97
C GLU A 397 8.86 -23.70 12.46
N SER A 398 7.57 -23.83 12.13
CA SER A 398 6.77 -25.03 12.46
C SER A 398 7.30 -26.33 11.83
N GLN A 399 8.10 -26.21 10.77
CA GLN A 399 8.77 -27.33 10.10
C GLN A 399 10.22 -27.52 10.60
N GLY A 400 10.65 -26.78 11.62
CA GLY A 400 12.02 -26.79 12.13
C GLY A 400 13.03 -26.11 11.20
N ILE A 401 12.57 -25.25 10.29
CA ILE A 401 13.44 -24.50 9.37
C ILE A 401 13.79 -23.17 10.02
N VAL A 402 15.08 -22.88 10.10
CA VAL A 402 15.58 -21.59 10.60
C VAL A 402 15.31 -20.52 9.53
N VAL A 403 14.51 -19.51 9.87
CA VAL A 403 14.25 -18.35 9.00
C VAL A 403 15.52 -17.52 8.86
N GLY A 404 15.90 -17.18 7.63
CA GLY A 404 17.07 -16.35 7.35
C GLY A 404 17.73 -16.67 6.01
N ASN A 405 18.85 -16.01 5.73
CA ASN A 405 19.60 -16.16 4.47
C ASN A 405 20.38 -17.49 4.44
N ASN A 406 19.66 -18.60 4.29
CA ASN A 406 20.20 -19.95 4.23
C ASN A 406 19.43 -20.80 3.20
N GLN A 407 20.10 -21.82 2.66
CA GLN A 407 19.58 -22.64 1.58
C GLN A 407 18.26 -23.36 1.91
N GLN A 408 18.06 -23.78 3.17
CA GLN A 408 16.88 -24.52 3.57
C GLN A 408 15.64 -23.61 3.52
N TYR A 409 15.73 -22.40 4.07
CA TYR A 409 14.65 -21.42 4.01
C TYR A 409 14.41 -20.93 2.57
N HIS A 410 15.48 -20.73 1.79
CA HIS A 410 15.36 -20.36 0.38
C HIS A 410 14.59 -21.39 -0.45
N THR A 411 14.85 -22.68 -0.20
CA THR A 411 14.16 -23.77 -0.89
C THR A 411 12.69 -23.81 -0.47
N PHE A 412 12.40 -23.72 0.83
CA PHE A 412 11.04 -23.70 1.37
C PHE A 412 10.17 -22.57 0.78
N VAL A 413 10.68 -21.33 0.79
CA VAL A 413 9.95 -20.18 0.23
C VAL A 413 9.75 -20.33 -1.28
N ASN A 414 10.79 -20.74 -2.02
CA ASN A 414 10.69 -20.90 -3.47
C ASN A 414 9.70 -21.99 -3.87
N ASP A 415 9.66 -23.13 -3.18
CA ASP A 415 8.74 -24.22 -3.50
C ASP A 415 7.26 -23.78 -3.34
N ILE A 416 6.96 -23.03 -2.27
CA ILE A 416 5.64 -22.47 -2.02
C ILE A 416 5.29 -21.42 -3.09
N LEU A 417 6.13 -20.40 -3.27
CA LEU A 417 5.85 -19.30 -4.19
C LEU A 417 5.77 -19.78 -5.64
N LYS A 418 6.64 -20.72 -6.03
CA LYS A 418 6.61 -21.31 -7.37
C LYS A 418 5.31 -22.07 -7.63
N THR A 419 4.82 -22.82 -6.64
CA THR A 419 3.55 -23.54 -6.77
C THR A 419 2.40 -22.55 -7.00
N ILE A 420 2.34 -21.48 -6.20
CA ILE A 420 1.31 -20.44 -6.34
C ILE A 420 1.42 -19.74 -7.70
N TYR A 421 2.64 -19.38 -8.11
CA TYR A 421 2.91 -18.75 -9.40
C TYR A 421 2.44 -19.61 -10.58
N ASP A 422 2.79 -20.89 -10.58
CA ASP A 422 2.41 -21.82 -11.65
C ASP A 422 0.89 -22.00 -11.71
N GLU A 423 0.20 -22.04 -10.56
CA GLU A 423 -1.28 -22.07 -10.52
C GLU A 423 -1.92 -20.75 -10.96
N ASN A 424 -1.39 -19.59 -10.57
CA ASN A 424 -1.87 -18.28 -11.03
C ASN A 424 -1.82 -18.16 -12.55
N ARG A 425 -0.74 -18.66 -13.17
CA ARG A 425 -0.62 -18.69 -14.64
C ARG A 425 -1.65 -19.58 -15.30
N LYS A 426 -1.85 -20.79 -14.76
CA LYS A 426 -2.88 -21.72 -15.25
C LYS A 426 -4.27 -21.08 -15.16
N ALA A 427 -4.60 -20.48 -14.02
CA ALA A 427 -5.87 -19.78 -13.81
C ALA A 427 -6.02 -18.56 -14.73
N SER A 428 -4.95 -17.80 -14.94
CA SER A 428 -4.97 -16.64 -15.85
C SER A 428 -5.34 -17.04 -17.28
N ILE A 429 -4.74 -18.14 -17.77
CA ILE A 429 -5.07 -18.70 -19.10
C ILE A 429 -6.50 -19.25 -19.11
N GLN A 430 -6.89 -20.00 -18.07
CA GLN A 430 -8.20 -20.66 -17.99
C GLN A 430 -9.37 -19.66 -17.95
N TYR A 431 -9.26 -18.62 -17.14
CA TYR A 431 -10.35 -17.67 -16.91
C TYR A 431 -10.23 -16.40 -17.76
N GLY A 432 -9.10 -16.17 -18.42
CA GLY A 432 -8.84 -14.92 -19.15
C GLY A 432 -8.76 -13.70 -18.22
N LEU A 433 -8.34 -13.90 -16.98
CA LEU A 433 -8.24 -12.88 -15.93
C LEU A 433 -6.78 -12.76 -15.46
N LYS A 434 -6.44 -11.66 -14.79
CA LYS A 434 -5.12 -11.45 -14.20
C LYS A 434 -5.10 -11.92 -12.76
N PHE A 435 -4.18 -12.82 -12.41
CA PHE A 435 -3.91 -13.23 -11.03
C PHE A 435 -2.48 -12.85 -10.64
N ASN A 436 -2.27 -12.50 -9.38
CA ASN A 436 -0.94 -12.26 -8.82
C ASN A 436 -0.88 -12.71 -7.35
N THR A 437 0.33 -12.68 -6.79
CA THR A 437 0.64 -13.10 -5.43
C THR A 437 1.34 -11.98 -4.68
N GLU A 438 0.87 -11.67 -3.49
CA GLU A 438 1.41 -10.57 -2.68
C GLU A 438 1.71 -11.02 -1.25
N PHE A 439 2.85 -10.59 -0.71
CA PHE A 439 3.04 -10.55 0.75
C PHE A 439 2.25 -9.38 1.30
N VAL A 440 1.04 -9.66 1.81
CA VAL A 440 0.13 -8.59 2.20
C VAL A 440 0.69 -7.85 3.42
N PRO A 441 0.46 -6.52 3.54
CA PRO A 441 0.91 -5.74 4.70
C PRO A 441 0.41 -6.31 6.04
N ALA A 442 -0.78 -6.93 6.01
CA ALA A 442 -1.38 -7.65 7.13
C ALA A 442 -1.59 -6.82 8.40
N GLU A 443 -1.90 -5.51 8.32
CA GLU A 443 -2.03 -4.59 9.49
C GLU A 443 -2.70 -5.27 10.68
N ASN A 444 -3.89 -5.80 10.43
CA ASN A 444 -4.69 -6.54 11.41
C ASN A 444 -4.49 -8.04 11.32
N LEU A 445 -4.31 -8.55 10.09
CA LEU A 445 -4.27 -9.98 9.82
C LEU A 445 -3.10 -10.68 10.53
N GLY A 446 -1.93 -10.04 10.65
CA GLY A 446 -0.78 -10.65 11.30
C GLY A 446 -1.05 -10.99 12.77
N VAL A 447 -1.73 -10.10 13.50
CA VAL A 447 -2.16 -10.32 14.89
C VAL A 447 -3.25 -11.37 14.96
N LYS A 448 -4.26 -11.26 14.09
CA LYS A 448 -5.39 -12.20 14.03
C LYS A 448 -4.95 -13.64 13.75
N ASN A 449 -4.07 -13.86 12.77
CA ASN A 449 -3.56 -15.19 12.44
C ASN A 449 -2.83 -15.80 13.64
N ALA A 450 -1.96 -15.04 14.32
CA ALA A 450 -1.29 -15.51 15.52
C ALA A 450 -2.28 -15.93 16.62
N GLU A 451 -3.28 -15.09 16.90
CA GLU A 451 -4.31 -15.37 17.90
C GLU A 451 -5.18 -16.59 17.55
N TRP A 452 -5.65 -16.68 16.30
CA TRP A 452 -6.47 -17.78 15.83
C TRP A 452 -5.71 -19.10 15.88
N ASP A 453 -4.48 -19.12 15.37
CA ASP A 453 -3.64 -20.32 15.27
C ASP A 453 -3.29 -20.84 16.67
N LYS A 454 -2.92 -19.94 17.58
CA LYS A 454 -2.65 -20.28 18.98
C LYS A 454 -3.88 -20.85 19.68
N ARG A 455 -5.06 -20.26 19.45
CA ARG A 455 -6.33 -20.76 20.02
C ARG A 455 -6.66 -22.16 19.53
N ASP A 456 -6.40 -22.44 18.27
CA ASP A 456 -6.77 -23.70 17.63
C ASP A 456 -5.67 -24.78 17.76
N GLY A 457 -4.59 -24.48 18.48
CA GLY A 457 -3.55 -25.45 18.88
C GLY A 457 -2.39 -25.61 17.90
N TYR A 458 -2.24 -24.69 16.93
CA TYR A 458 -1.10 -24.66 16.01
C TYR A 458 0.16 -24.14 16.71
N GLU A 459 1.32 -24.51 16.17
CA GLU A 459 2.58 -23.92 16.61
C GLU A 459 2.65 -22.44 16.16
N VAL A 460 2.86 -21.55 17.14
CA VAL A 460 2.93 -20.10 16.97
C VAL A 460 4.08 -19.56 17.83
N GLN A 461 5.06 -18.93 17.20
CA GLN A 461 6.26 -18.41 17.89
C GLN A 461 6.16 -16.90 18.21
N ARG A 462 5.15 -16.21 17.69
CA ARG A 462 4.97 -14.75 17.88
C ARG A 462 3.50 -14.34 17.87
N GLU A 463 3.18 -13.26 18.59
CA GLU A 463 1.81 -12.73 18.72
C GLU A 463 1.38 -11.87 17.51
N CYS A 464 2.27 -11.64 16.54
CA CYS A 464 1.96 -10.96 15.28
C CYS A 464 2.81 -11.55 14.16
N TYR A 465 2.17 -12.20 13.19
CA TYR A 465 2.87 -12.82 12.07
C TYR A 465 3.58 -11.79 11.21
N ASN A 466 4.76 -12.16 10.74
CA ASN A 466 5.55 -11.26 9.90
C ASN A 466 4.98 -11.16 8.48
N SER A 467 4.95 -9.93 7.98
CA SER A 467 4.59 -9.61 6.58
C SER A 467 5.81 -9.58 5.67
N TYR A 468 6.94 -10.09 6.15
CA TYR A 468 8.26 -10.01 5.51
C TYR A 468 8.90 -11.39 5.42
N LEU A 469 9.98 -11.47 4.65
CA LEU A 469 10.78 -12.69 4.51
C LEU A 469 11.84 -12.85 5.62
N TYR A 470 11.77 -12.01 6.66
CA TYR A 470 12.65 -12.03 7.84
C TYR A 470 11.82 -11.85 9.11
N LEU A 471 12.39 -12.26 10.25
CA LEU A 471 11.80 -12.07 11.57
C LEU A 471 12.08 -10.65 12.07
N VAL A 472 11.05 -9.95 12.53
CA VAL A 472 11.21 -8.55 12.98
C VAL A 472 11.97 -8.44 14.29
N GLU A 473 11.85 -9.48 15.13
CA GLU A 473 12.52 -9.66 16.42
C GLU A 473 13.95 -10.20 16.32
N ASP A 474 14.39 -10.65 15.14
CA ASP A 474 15.74 -11.18 14.97
C ASP A 474 16.78 -10.06 14.88
N GLU A 475 17.74 -10.12 15.81
CA GLU A 475 18.86 -9.19 15.92
C GLU A 475 20.08 -9.62 15.10
N THR A 476 20.09 -10.85 14.58
CA THR A 476 21.24 -11.43 13.86
C THR A 476 21.17 -11.16 12.34
N THR A 477 19.96 -11.09 11.76
CA THR A 477 19.76 -10.75 10.35
C THR A 477 20.17 -9.30 10.07
N ASN A 478 21.31 -9.12 9.40
CA ASN A 478 21.86 -7.81 9.08
C ASN A 478 21.21 -7.19 7.83
N THR A 479 21.54 -5.93 7.53
CA THR A 479 20.99 -5.18 6.39
C THR A 479 21.18 -5.87 5.05
N LEU A 480 22.36 -6.47 4.80
CA LEU A 480 22.63 -7.15 3.52
C LEU A 480 21.76 -8.41 3.39
N ASP A 481 21.64 -9.19 4.47
CA ASP A 481 20.75 -10.36 4.47
C ASP A 481 19.30 -9.95 4.22
N LYS A 482 18.83 -8.83 4.77
CA LYS A 482 17.47 -8.32 4.48
C LYS A 482 17.28 -7.98 2.99
N PHE A 483 18.29 -7.38 2.35
CA PHE A 483 18.25 -7.15 0.90
C PHE A 483 18.27 -8.45 0.10
N MET A 484 19.05 -9.45 0.52
CA MET A 484 19.07 -10.76 -0.13
C MET A 484 17.74 -11.52 0.05
N LEU A 485 17.15 -11.44 1.25
CA LEU A 485 15.86 -12.06 1.57
C LEU A 485 14.72 -11.47 0.75
N HIS A 486 14.75 -10.17 0.46
CA HIS A 486 13.82 -9.52 -0.47
C HIS A 486 14.38 -9.42 -1.90
N GLY A 487 15.48 -10.10 -2.20
CA GLY A 487 16.16 -10.09 -3.48
C GLY A 487 15.53 -11.06 -4.49
N ARG A 488 16.10 -11.10 -5.69
CA ARG A 488 15.61 -11.88 -6.82
C ARG A 488 15.46 -13.36 -6.51
N GLU A 489 16.35 -13.94 -5.72
CA GLU A 489 16.37 -15.39 -5.45
C GLU A 489 15.09 -15.88 -4.77
N LEU A 490 14.48 -15.05 -3.91
CA LEU A 490 13.26 -15.37 -3.16
C LEU A 490 12.01 -14.73 -3.76
N THR A 491 12.16 -13.62 -4.50
CA THR A 491 11.03 -12.85 -5.04
C THR A 491 10.76 -13.11 -6.52
N GLN A 492 11.57 -13.91 -7.22
CA GLN A 492 11.36 -14.23 -8.65
C GLN A 492 10.00 -14.84 -8.99
N TRP A 493 9.37 -15.55 -8.05
CA TRP A 493 8.04 -16.14 -8.22
C TRP A 493 6.92 -15.27 -7.64
N LEU A 494 7.25 -14.07 -7.16
CA LEU A 494 6.32 -13.13 -6.58
C LEU A 494 5.97 -12.04 -7.61
N ASP A 495 4.78 -12.14 -8.18
CA ASP A 495 4.28 -11.30 -9.27
C ASP A 495 3.37 -10.14 -8.81
N GLY A 496 3.03 -10.09 -7.51
CA GLY A 496 2.30 -8.99 -6.87
C GLY A 496 3.12 -8.15 -5.91
N GLY A 497 4.30 -8.61 -5.47
CA GLY A 497 5.29 -7.80 -4.75
C GLY A 497 5.37 -8.03 -3.23
N SER A 498 6.47 -7.53 -2.68
CA SER A 498 6.77 -7.46 -1.24
C SER A 498 7.68 -6.25 -1.00
N ALA A 499 7.49 -5.56 0.13
CA ALA A 499 8.32 -4.42 0.51
C ALA A 499 9.32 -4.80 1.61
N LEU A 500 10.59 -4.49 1.41
CA LEU A 500 11.57 -4.48 2.49
C LEU A 500 11.42 -3.21 3.34
N HIS A 501 11.15 -3.37 4.63
CA HIS A 501 11.15 -2.30 5.62
C HIS A 501 12.48 -2.28 6.38
N LEU A 502 13.47 -1.56 5.84
CA LEU A 502 14.81 -1.52 6.43
C LEU A 502 14.87 -0.49 7.56
N ASN A 503 14.84 -0.97 8.81
CA ASN A 503 14.96 -0.10 9.99
C ASN A 503 16.43 0.20 10.31
N LEU A 504 16.76 1.48 10.55
CA LEU A 504 18.08 1.98 10.95
C LEU A 504 17.93 2.90 12.18
N ASP A 505 18.92 2.91 13.07
CA ASP A 505 18.91 3.78 14.27
C ASP A 505 19.08 5.25 13.94
N GLU A 506 19.93 5.53 12.96
CA GLU A 506 20.33 6.87 12.56
C GLU A 506 20.40 6.97 11.05
N THR A 507 20.23 8.19 10.56
CA THR A 507 20.35 8.50 9.15
C THR A 507 21.80 8.35 8.70
N LEU A 508 22.00 7.68 7.58
CA LEU A 508 23.31 7.50 6.96
C LEU A 508 23.73 8.72 6.14
N ASP A 509 25.01 8.79 5.77
CA ASP A 509 25.47 9.79 4.80
C ASP A 509 25.08 9.43 3.35
N LYS A 510 25.24 10.39 2.43
CA LYS A 510 24.93 10.22 1.01
C LYS A 510 25.65 9.00 0.40
N GLN A 511 26.93 8.81 0.72
CA GLN A 511 27.75 7.74 0.14
C GLN A 511 27.26 6.37 0.60
N GLN A 512 26.87 6.25 1.87
CA GLN A 512 26.31 5.04 2.44
C GLN A 512 24.93 4.73 1.83
N TYR A 513 24.06 5.73 1.66
CA TYR A 513 22.78 5.51 0.97
C TYR A 513 22.96 5.11 -0.49
N ARG A 514 23.91 5.72 -1.21
CA ARG A 514 24.23 5.30 -2.58
C ARG A 514 24.60 3.82 -2.65
N LYS A 515 25.42 3.33 -1.70
CA LYS A 515 25.74 1.90 -1.59
C LYS A 515 24.51 1.04 -1.35
N LEU A 516 23.53 1.48 -0.54
CA LEU A 516 22.29 0.72 -0.34
C LEU A 516 21.46 0.64 -1.63
N LEU A 517 21.41 1.71 -2.43
CA LEU A 517 20.76 1.69 -3.75
C LEU A 517 21.43 0.68 -4.70
N ASP A 518 22.77 0.59 -4.68
CA ASP A 518 23.52 -0.36 -5.49
C ASP A 518 23.37 -1.81 -4.99
N ILE A 519 23.31 -2.01 -3.67
CA ILE A 519 23.03 -3.32 -3.06
C ILE A 519 21.64 -3.80 -3.46
N ALA A 520 20.63 -2.92 -3.41
CA ALA A 520 19.28 -3.25 -3.86
C ALA A 520 19.28 -3.68 -5.34
N ALA A 521 19.96 -2.93 -6.20
CA ALA A 521 20.07 -3.23 -7.63
C ALA A 521 20.82 -4.56 -7.89
N THR A 522 21.88 -4.83 -7.12
CA THR A 522 22.69 -6.05 -7.22
C THR A 522 21.93 -7.30 -6.73
N THR A 523 21.23 -7.18 -5.61
CA THR A 523 20.43 -8.28 -5.03
C THR A 523 19.11 -8.50 -5.76
N GLY A 524 18.65 -7.50 -6.51
CA GLY A 524 17.33 -7.49 -7.15
C GLY A 524 16.18 -7.22 -6.17
N CYS A 525 16.44 -6.52 -5.06
CA CYS A 525 15.41 -6.07 -4.14
C CYS A 525 14.64 -4.90 -4.76
N GLN A 526 13.47 -5.20 -5.31
CA GLN A 526 12.75 -4.25 -6.16
C GLN A 526 12.05 -3.14 -5.39
N TYR A 527 11.51 -3.41 -4.19
CA TYR A 527 10.71 -2.43 -3.48
C TYR A 527 11.09 -2.37 -2.01
N PHE A 528 11.57 -1.21 -1.56
CA PHE A 528 12.05 -1.05 -0.20
C PHE A 528 11.88 0.38 0.31
N CYS A 529 11.85 0.52 1.62
CA CYS A 529 11.97 1.81 2.29
C CYS A 529 12.99 1.71 3.42
N ILE A 530 13.60 2.84 3.75
CA ILE A 530 14.47 2.97 4.91
C ILE A 530 13.72 3.73 6.00
N ASN A 531 13.73 3.20 7.23
CA ASN A 531 13.00 3.75 8.36
C ASN A 531 13.98 4.14 9.47
N VAL A 532 14.05 5.44 9.72
CA VAL A 532 14.63 6.02 10.94
C VAL A 532 13.47 6.66 11.69
N ARG A 533 13.36 6.43 13.01
CA ARG A 533 12.23 6.96 13.79
C ARG A 533 12.34 8.48 13.90
N ILE A 534 11.24 9.14 13.58
CA ILE A 534 11.07 10.59 13.72
C ILE A 534 10.48 10.87 15.10
N THR A 535 11.07 11.78 15.87
CA THR A 535 10.58 12.16 17.20
C THR A 535 9.55 13.26 17.10
N ILE A 536 8.46 13.12 17.84
CA ILE A 536 7.37 14.11 17.88
C ILE A 536 7.05 14.41 19.34
N CYS A 537 7.21 15.65 19.75
CA CYS A 537 6.84 16.06 21.10
C CYS A 537 5.32 16.16 21.25
N ASN A 538 4.75 15.53 22.27
CA ASN A 538 3.31 15.61 22.55
C ASN A 538 2.92 16.94 23.21
N GLU A 539 3.85 17.65 23.84
CA GLU A 539 3.61 18.96 24.45
C GLU A 539 3.67 20.11 23.44
N CYS A 540 4.82 20.33 22.80
CA CYS A 540 5.03 21.48 21.91
C CYS A 540 4.85 21.17 20.41
N GLN A 541 4.53 19.93 20.06
CA GLN A 541 4.35 19.45 18.68
C GLN A 541 5.58 19.60 17.78
N HIS A 542 6.75 19.86 18.34
CA HIS A 542 8.01 19.89 17.59
C HIS A 542 8.30 18.51 17.00
N ILE A 543 8.67 18.49 15.71
CA ILE A 543 9.04 17.29 14.96
C ILE A 543 10.54 17.35 14.69
N ASP A 544 11.29 16.45 15.32
CA ASP A 544 12.69 16.22 15.01
C ASP A 544 12.82 14.91 14.22
N LYS A 545 13.52 14.96 13.09
CA LYS A 545 13.72 13.79 12.23
C LYS A 545 14.81 12.84 12.71
N ARG A 546 15.43 13.13 13.84
CA ARG A 546 16.29 12.19 14.58
C ARG A 546 15.46 11.36 15.53
N THR A 547 15.97 10.18 15.87
CA THR A 547 15.43 9.35 16.94
C THR A 547 15.96 9.85 18.28
N LEU A 548 15.15 10.61 19.00
CA LEU A 548 15.39 11.15 20.33
C LEU A 548 14.35 10.60 21.31
N TYR A 549 14.66 10.63 22.60
CA TYR A 549 13.76 10.21 23.68
C TYR A 549 13.30 11.38 24.57
N HIS A 550 13.64 12.60 24.16
CA HIS A 550 13.16 13.85 24.73
C HIS A 550 13.06 14.89 23.61
N CYS A 551 12.30 15.95 23.84
CA CYS A 551 12.16 17.06 22.91
C CYS A 551 13.31 18.05 23.08
N GLU A 552 14.11 18.26 22.03
CA GLU A 552 15.18 19.27 22.07
C GLU A 552 14.67 20.72 22.14
N ALA A 553 13.44 20.98 21.71
CA ALA A 553 12.88 22.33 21.64
C ALA A 553 12.32 22.81 22.99
N CYS A 554 11.73 21.92 23.80
CA CYS A 554 11.11 22.28 25.08
C CYS A 554 11.63 21.48 26.29
N GLY A 555 12.44 20.44 26.07
CA GLY A 555 12.98 19.58 27.14
C GLY A 555 12.02 18.51 27.67
N SER A 556 10.79 18.40 27.15
CA SER A 556 9.84 17.38 27.60
C SER A 556 10.28 15.96 27.24
N ASN A 557 10.04 15.02 28.15
CA ASN A 557 10.21 13.57 27.92
C ASN A 557 8.96 12.92 27.33
N ASP A 558 7.85 13.65 27.19
CA ASP A 558 6.62 13.17 26.55
C ASP A 558 6.75 13.30 25.03
N VAL A 559 7.42 12.30 24.44
CA VAL A 559 7.62 12.17 23.00
C VAL A 559 7.03 10.87 22.48
N ASP A 560 6.47 10.96 21.28
CA ASP A 560 6.08 9.83 20.44
C ASP A 560 7.07 9.69 19.28
N HIS A 561 7.05 8.53 18.61
CA HIS A 561 7.82 8.31 17.40
C HIS A 561 6.89 8.13 16.21
N ALA A 562 7.28 8.60 15.02
CA ALA A 562 6.65 8.24 13.76
C ALA A 562 7.58 7.36 12.93
N THR A 563 7.01 6.31 12.34
CA THR A 563 7.70 5.38 11.45
C THR A 563 6.73 4.68 10.50
N ARG A 564 7.25 3.88 9.57
CA ARG A 564 6.47 2.95 8.75
C ARG A 564 6.51 1.55 9.36
N ILE A 565 5.40 1.12 9.96
CA ILE A 565 5.26 -0.28 10.37
C ILE A 565 4.98 -1.12 9.11
N ILE A 566 3.85 -0.91 8.44
CA ILE A 566 3.38 -1.76 7.34
C ILE A 566 3.24 -1.08 5.97
N GLY A 567 3.56 0.22 5.85
CA GLY A 567 3.52 0.87 4.54
C GLY A 567 3.48 2.40 4.52
N TYR A 568 2.96 3.05 5.56
CA TYR A 568 2.82 4.52 5.58
C TYR A 568 3.34 5.12 6.89
N LEU A 569 3.80 6.37 6.80
CA LEU A 569 4.40 7.08 7.94
C LEU A 569 3.30 7.56 8.89
N LYS A 570 3.29 7.04 10.12
CA LYS A 570 2.32 7.43 11.15
C LYS A 570 3.00 7.38 12.52
N ARG A 571 2.40 8.10 13.49
CA ARG A 571 2.73 7.97 14.92
C ARG A 571 2.57 6.53 15.37
N VAL A 572 3.52 6.02 16.16
CA VAL A 572 3.47 4.66 16.72
C VAL A 572 2.24 4.52 17.60
N SER A 573 1.89 5.54 18.38
CA SER A 573 0.68 5.56 19.22
C SER A 573 -0.65 5.41 18.46
N ALA A 574 -0.67 5.69 17.16
CA ALA A 574 -1.89 5.61 16.33
C ALA A 574 -2.18 4.20 15.81
N PHE A 575 -1.18 3.31 15.77
CA PHE A 575 -1.38 1.93 15.36
C PHE A 575 -2.12 1.13 16.44
N SER A 576 -2.73 0.00 16.05
CA SER A 576 -3.38 -0.93 16.99
C SER A 576 -2.40 -1.48 18.02
N GLU A 577 -2.90 -1.91 19.19
CA GLU A 577 -2.08 -2.47 20.27
C GLU A 577 -1.11 -3.56 19.80
N GLY A 578 -1.59 -4.57 19.07
CA GLY A 578 -0.72 -5.64 18.55
C GLY A 578 0.41 -5.13 17.65
N ARG A 579 0.17 -4.05 16.89
CA ARG A 579 1.20 -3.41 16.06
C ARG A 579 2.16 -2.54 16.85
N ARG A 580 1.71 -1.93 17.94
CA ARG A 580 2.61 -1.23 18.89
C ARG A 580 3.54 -2.23 19.57
N LEU A 581 3.04 -3.41 19.96
CA LEU A 581 3.85 -4.49 20.52
C LEU A 581 4.85 -5.05 19.50
N GLU A 582 4.41 -5.36 18.28
CA GLU A 582 5.31 -5.81 17.21
C GLU A 582 6.39 -4.78 16.90
N HIS A 583 6.06 -3.49 16.85
CA HIS A 583 7.05 -2.43 16.67
C HIS A 583 8.14 -2.44 17.74
N GLN A 584 7.80 -2.74 19.01
CA GLN A 584 8.80 -2.77 20.09
C GLN A 584 9.85 -3.88 19.91
N LEU A 585 9.49 -4.94 19.17
CA LEU A 585 10.40 -6.04 18.84
C LEU A 585 11.29 -5.73 17.64
N ARG A 586 10.94 -4.74 16.81
CA ARG A 586 11.72 -4.41 15.61
C ARG A 586 13.14 -4.05 15.97
N HIS A 587 14.10 -4.76 15.40
CA HIS A 587 15.51 -4.48 15.64
C HIS A 587 15.95 -3.16 14.99
N TYR A 588 16.44 -2.25 15.83
CA TYR A 588 17.27 -1.09 15.50
C TYR A 588 18.65 -1.36 16.15
N ARG A 589 19.76 -1.22 15.43
CA ARG A 589 21.09 -1.76 15.78
C ARG A 589 21.77 -1.15 17.02
N ARG A 590 21.25 -0.08 17.64
CA ARG A 590 21.78 0.50 18.88
C ARG A 590 20.86 0.20 20.06
N GLU A 591 21.43 -0.41 21.09
CA GLU A 591 20.80 -0.49 22.41
C GLU A 591 20.40 0.92 22.88
N ARG A 592 19.23 1.00 23.51
CA ARG A 592 18.75 2.20 24.18
C ARG A 592 19.87 2.66 25.11
N GLN A 593 20.44 3.85 24.88
CA GLN A 593 21.20 4.51 25.93
C GLN A 593 20.20 4.77 27.06
N VAL A 594 20.17 3.87 28.03
CA VAL A 594 19.51 4.13 29.31
C VAL A 594 20.34 5.25 29.91
N ASP A 595 19.77 6.45 29.97
CA ASP A 595 20.37 7.55 30.71
C ASP A 595 20.69 7.03 32.11
N VAL A 596 21.99 6.92 32.39
CA VAL A 596 22.48 6.64 33.73
C VAL A 596 22.10 7.86 34.55
N ALA A 597 21.16 7.67 35.46
CA ALA A 597 20.59 8.68 36.35
C ALA A 597 21.65 9.50 37.10
#